data_AF-A0A2T6ILE4-F1
#
_entry.id   AF-A0A2T6ILE4-F1
#
_cell.length_a   1.000
_cell.length_b   1.000
_cell.length_c   1.000
_cell.angle_alpha   90.00
_cell.angle_beta   90.00
_cell.angle_gamma   90.00
#
_symmetry.space_group_name_H-M   'P 1'
#
loop_
_entity.id
_entity.type
_entity.pdbx_description
1 polymer ?
#
loop_
_entity_poly.entity_id
_entity_poly.type
_entity_poly.pdbx_seq_one_letter_code
_entity_poly.pdbx_strand_id
1 'polypeptide(L)'
;MQEDLDLFGRAPEGVPGDVSGKADAWTRIRFALQFFHAVVQGRRTFGALGWNVGHHFTDSDLDASLVLFKTLFRLQEKVEDFDFLPLQYLVGNINYGGCITDEWDRRCLTNLLSLYVSPEVVLEEDALSHLGLQRIPYAGSLEALNQYVETLPVEDKPELFGLHPNATLRLHQERGASLIQTVLTIASRENATVSAGGAREDQTLQFALLMKQKLPPVLKWRPVSAETFETPNGERPIPPGMAAPRRDHRRGKSSRLSGAGELVSDSEHPVKPESMAVFLFQETERFNALINLVGETLQQLELAVKGLISITGELDEMHTCISNNQVPPQWTAQAYPSLKPLGSWFEDFLQRVAALRRWTESEKPPVAFWLSGFFFPQGFLTAVLQNYARKVSAPIDALGFTFHVMSTCKPEELVEEDTLEDSCYVYGLYIDGARWNYHREVIDDQLPGATHDVFPVIQFQPGVRPAVLDADYTCPVYKTMRRAGVLSSTGHSTNFITAIDLPTDQHPSKWILRGTALICSVED
;
A
#
# COMPACT_ATOMS: atom_id res chain seq x y z
N MET A 1 -9.98 -39.80 -1.90
CA MET A 1 -11.19 -39.82 -1.04
C MET A 1 -11.57 -41.25 -0.69
N GLN A 2 -11.80 -42.14 -1.66
CA GLN A 2 -12.01 -43.57 -1.35
C GLN A 2 -10.84 -44.16 -0.55
N GLU A 3 -9.59 -43.94 -1.02
CA GLU A 3 -8.37 -44.32 -0.28
C GLU A 3 -8.23 -43.64 1.08
N ASP A 4 -8.86 -42.47 1.29
CA ASP A 4 -8.80 -41.75 2.57
C ASP A 4 -9.84 -42.30 3.56
N LEU A 5 -11.03 -42.64 3.05
CA LEU A 5 -12.09 -43.32 3.80
C LEU A 5 -11.65 -44.74 4.21
N ASP A 6 -10.87 -45.41 3.34
CA ASP A 6 -10.27 -46.71 3.66
C ASP A 6 -9.12 -46.59 4.69
N LEU A 7 -8.46 -45.43 4.77
CA LEU A 7 -7.33 -45.18 5.68
C LEU A 7 -7.76 -44.71 7.08
N PHE A 8 -8.80 -43.90 7.18
CA PHE A 8 -9.28 -43.31 8.45
C PHE A 8 -10.55 -43.98 8.98
N GLY A 9 -11.16 -44.90 8.22
CA GLY A 9 -12.41 -45.59 8.54
C GLY A 9 -13.64 -44.88 7.95
N ARG A 10 -14.75 -45.61 7.82
CA ARG A 10 -16.07 -45.03 7.51
C ARG A 10 -16.77 -44.63 8.80
N ALA A 11 -17.53 -43.53 8.79
CA ALA A 11 -18.52 -43.29 9.82
C ALA A 11 -19.55 -44.43 9.80
N PRO A 12 -19.92 -45.04 10.93
CA PRO A 12 -20.89 -46.12 10.96
C PRO A 12 -22.26 -45.62 10.49
N GLU A 13 -22.84 -46.29 9.50
CA GLU A 13 -24.19 -45.99 9.01
C GLU A 13 -25.21 -46.11 10.16
N GLY A 14 -25.90 -45.01 10.49
CA GLY A 14 -27.06 -45.02 11.39
C GLY A 14 -26.80 -44.73 12.87
N VAL A 15 -25.64 -44.20 13.28
CA VAL A 15 -25.41 -43.77 14.67
C VAL A 15 -25.89 -42.31 14.87
N PRO A 16 -26.70 -42.00 15.90
CA PRO A 16 -27.06 -40.62 16.22
C PRO A 16 -25.85 -39.87 16.80
N GLY A 17 -25.44 -38.80 16.11
CA GLY A 17 -24.93 -37.52 16.63
C GLY A 17 -23.73 -37.42 17.59
N ASP A 18 -23.17 -38.51 18.15
CA ASP A 18 -22.30 -38.37 19.35
C ASP A 18 -20.95 -39.10 19.27
N VAL A 19 -20.46 -39.47 18.08
CA VAL A 19 -19.10 -40.02 17.93
C VAL A 19 -18.39 -39.39 16.73
N SER A 20 -17.85 -38.18 16.92
CA SER A 20 -16.89 -37.54 16.00
C SER A 20 -15.66 -38.44 15.85
N GLY A 21 -15.63 -39.24 14.79
CA GLY A 21 -14.50 -40.11 14.49
C GLY A 21 -13.32 -39.35 13.86
N LYS A 22 -12.14 -39.97 13.89
CA LYS A 22 -10.95 -39.48 13.17
C LYS A 22 -11.19 -39.27 11.66
N ALA A 23 -12.10 -40.03 11.06
CA ALA A 23 -12.53 -39.89 9.67
C ALA A 23 -13.37 -38.62 9.42
N ASP A 24 -14.26 -38.26 10.34
CA ASP A 24 -15.05 -37.03 10.25
C ASP A 24 -14.19 -35.79 10.48
N ALA A 25 -13.30 -35.86 11.47
CA ALA A 25 -12.26 -34.87 11.72
C ALA A 25 -11.40 -34.61 10.45
N TRP A 26 -10.93 -35.70 9.80
CA TRP A 26 -10.19 -35.61 8.54
C TRP A 26 -11.02 -35.00 7.40
N THR A 27 -12.29 -35.39 7.28
CA THR A 27 -13.19 -34.91 6.23
C THR A 27 -13.45 -33.41 6.37
N ARG A 28 -13.69 -32.94 7.60
CA ARG A 28 -13.87 -31.51 7.93
C ARG A 28 -12.63 -30.69 7.60
N ILE A 29 -11.45 -31.06 8.11
CA ILE A 29 -10.23 -30.28 7.87
C ILE A 29 -9.82 -30.29 6.38
N ARG A 30 -10.03 -31.41 5.69
CA ARG A 30 -9.79 -31.51 4.25
C ARG A 30 -10.70 -30.55 3.49
N PHE A 31 -12.00 -30.58 3.77
CA PHE A 31 -12.96 -29.68 3.13
C PHE A 31 -12.63 -28.23 3.45
N ALA A 32 -12.32 -27.91 4.71
CA ALA A 32 -11.92 -26.57 5.14
C ALA A 32 -10.68 -26.07 4.38
N LEU A 33 -9.66 -26.92 4.17
CA LEU A 33 -8.46 -26.54 3.42
C LEU A 33 -8.72 -26.36 1.92
N GLN A 34 -9.58 -27.21 1.33
CA GLN A 34 -10.01 -27.06 -0.07
C GLN A 34 -10.83 -25.77 -0.26
N PHE A 35 -11.70 -25.47 0.70
CA PHE A 35 -12.46 -24.24 0.72
C PHE A 35 -11.58 -23.01 0.92
N PHE A 36 -10.61 -23.07 1.83
CA PHE A 36 -9.59 -22.04 2.00
C PHE A 36 -8.83 -21.77 0.69
N HIS A 37 -8.42 -22.82 -0.04
CA HIS A 37 -7.78 -22.67 -1.34
C HIS A 37 -8.67 -21.93 -2.34
N ALA A 38 -9.96 -22.28 -2.41
CA ALA A 38 -10.93 -21.59 -3.25
C ALA A 38 -11.10 -20.11 -2.83
N VAL A 39 -11.17 -19.83 -1.53
CA VAL A 39 -11.29 -18.47 -0.97
C VAL A 39 -10.05 -17.63 -1.28
N VAL A 40 -8.86 -18.17 -1.10
CA VAL A 40 -7.59 -17.49 -1.40
C VAL A 40 -7.48 -17.15 -2.89
N GLN A 41 -7.91 -18.05 -3.77
CA GLN A 41 -8.01 -17.78 -5.21
C GLN A 41 -9.09 -16.74 -5.53
N GLY A 42 -10.28 -16.86 -4.95
CA GLY A 42 -11.41 -15.96 -5.16
C GLY A 42 -11.11 -14.53 -4.69
N ARG A 43 -10.36 -14.36 -3.59
CA ARG A 43 -9.89 -13.05 -3.11
C ARG A 43 -9.14 -12.25 -4.17
N ARG A 44 -8.45 -12.90 -5.11
CA ARG A 44 -7.73 -12.23 -6.22
C ARG A 44 -8.66 -11.41 -7.10
N THR A 45 -9.95 -11.76 -7.15
CA THR A 45 -10.93 -11.03 -7.97
C THR A 45 -11.21 -9.62 -7.45
N PHE A 46 -10.92 -9.33 -6.17
CA PHE A 46 -11.13 -8.02 -5.53
C PHE A 46 -9.92 -7.08 -5.62
N GLY A 47 -8.95 -7.39 -6.49
CA GLY A 47 -7.77 -6.56 -6.72
C GLY A 47 -6.98 -6.28 -5.42
N ALA A 48 -6.56 -5.02 -5.24
CA ALA A 48 -5.75 -4.58 -4.10
C ALA A 48 -6.40 -4.73 -2.73
N LEU A 49 -7.73 -4.87 -2.66
CA LEU A 49 -8.46 -5.11 -1.40
C LEU A 49 -8.37 -6.59 -0.98
N GLY A 50 -8.30 -7.49 -1.97
CA GLY A 50 -8.11 -8.92 -1.73
C GLY A 50 -6.66 -9.24 -1.39
N TRP A 51 -5.74 -8.83 -2.26
CA TRP A 51 -4.28 -8.97 -2.11
C TRP A 51 -3.60 -7.72 -2.67
N ASN A 52 -2.61 -7.17 -1.97
CA ASN A 52 -1.82 -6.05 -2.48
C ASN A 52 -1.16 -6.43 -3.81
N VAL A 53 -0.63 -7.65 -3.90
CA VAL A 53 -0.04 -8.22 -5.12
C VAL A 53 -0.84 -9.45 -5.56
N GLY A 54 -1.11 -9.58 -6.86
CA GLY A 54 -1.85 -10.70 -7.41
C GLY A 54 -1.05 -12.02 -7.41
N HIS A 55 -0.97 -12.68 -6.26
CA HIS A 55 -0.29 -13.98 -6.10
C HIS A 55 -0.99 -15.09 -6.87
N HIS A 56 -0.23 -16.07 -7.38
CA HIS A 56 -0.78 -17.23 -8.07
C HIS A 56 -0.63 -18.47 -7.20
N PHE A 57 -1.73 -18.90 -6.60
CA PHE A 57 -1.82 -20.14 -5.82
C PHE A 57 -2.24 -21.29 -6.74
N THR A 58 -1.55 -22.42 -6.63
CA THR A 58 -1.69 -23.58 -7.51
C THR A 58 -2.24 -24.80 -6.76
N ASP A 59 -2.76 -25.77 -7.49
CA ASP A 59 -3.25 -27.01 -6.87
C ASP A 59 -2.12 -27.81 -6.22
N SER A 60 -0.87 -27.63 -6.66
CA SER A 60 0.31 -28.19 -6.00
C SER A 60 0.44 -27.71 -4.54
N ASP A 61 0.08 -26.45 -4.25
CA ASP A 61 0.17 -25.88 -2.90
C ASP A 61 -0.88 -26.51 -1.97
N LEU A 62 -2.08 -26.75 -2.51
CA LEU A 62 -3.16 -27.47 -1.83
C LEU A 62 -2.76 -28.93 -1.59
N ASP A 63 -2.28 -29.63 -2.61
CA ASP A 63 -1.90 -31.04 -2.53
C ASP A 63 -0.76 -31.26 -1.53
N ALA A 64 0.28 -30.41 -1.57
CA ALA A 64 1.37 -30.45 -0.59
C ALA A 64 0.86 -30.26 0.84
N SER A 65 -0.09 -29.34 1.03
CA SER A 65 -0.70 -29.08 2.34
C SER A 65 -1.56 -30.27 2.79
N LEU A 66 -2.37 -30.85 1.90
CA LEU A 66 -3.17 -32.04 2.20
C LEU A 66 -2.30 -33.25 2.56
N VAL A 67 -1.17 -33.46 1.88
CA VAL A 67 -0.21 -34.53 2.20
C VAL A 67 0.40 -34.32 3.59
N LEU A 68 0.73 -33.08 3.96
CA LEU A 68 1.22 -32.73 5.29
C LEU A 68 0.19 -33.09 6.37
N PHE A 69 -1.04 -32.59 6.22
CA PHE A 69 -2.13 -32.92 7.15
C PHE A 69 -2.39 -34.42 7.19
N LYS A 70 -2.44 -35.11 6.04
CA LYS A 70 -2.67 -36.57 5.98
C LYS A 70 -1.61 -37.33 6.76
N THR A 71 -0.34 -36.94 6.62
CA THR A 71 0.78 -37.59 7.32
C THR A 71 0.66 -37.40 8.84
N LEU A 72 0.34 -36.20 9.30
CA LEU A 72 0.16 -35.92 10.72
C LEU A 72 -1.08 -36.60 11.29
N PHE A 73 -2.18 -36.60 10.54
CA PHE A 73 -3.39 -37.34 10.91
C PHE A 73 -3.13 -38.84 11.04
N ARG A 74 -2.21 -39.41 10.26
CA ARG A 74 -1.82 -40.82 10.44
C ARG A 74 -1.02 -41.07 11.72
N LEU A 75 -0.13 -40.15 12.10
CA LEU A 75 0.78 -40.33 13.23
C LEU A 75 0.11 -40.16 14.60
N GLN A 76 -0.90 -39.30 14.71
CA GLN A 76 -1.59 -39.03 15.98
C GLN A 76 -2.78 -39.96 16.20
N GLU A 77 -2.95 -40.49 17.40
CA GLU A 77 -4.08 -41.38 17.73
C GLU A 77 -5.37 -40.61 18.04
N LYS A 78 -5.27 -39.49 18.76
CA LYS A 78 -6.42 -38.67 19.17
C LYS A 78 -6.45 -37.33 18.44
N VAL A 79 -7.66 -36.87 18.14
CA VAL A 79 -7.95 -35.60 17.46
C VAL A 79 -7.65 -34.38 18.34
N GLU A 80 -7.74 -34.54 19.66
CA GLU A 80 -7.51 -33.47 20.65
C GLU A 80 -6.02 -33.15 20.85
N ASP A 81 -5.12 -34.08 20.51
CA ASP A 81 -3.68 -33.96 20.74
C ASP A 81 -2.95 -33.21 19.59
N PHE A 82 -3.68 -32.69 18.60
CA PHE A 82 -3.09 -32.01 17.45
C PHE A 82 -2.66 -30.58 17.80
N ASP A 83 -1.38 -30.29 17.61
CA ASP A 83 -0.88 -28.91 17.63
C ASP A 83 -1.05 -28.27 16.25
N PHE A 84 -1.98 -27.32 16.16
CA PHE A 84 -2.29 -26.60 14.93
C PHE A 84 -1.30 -25.48 14.63
N LEU A 85 -0.50 -25.02 15.60
CA LEU A 85 0.40 -23.90 15.38
C LEU A 85 1.52 -24.24 14.37
N PRO A 86 2.23 -25.38 14.46
CA PRO A 86 3.18 -25.80 13.42
C PRO A 86 2.52 -26.01 12.06
N LEU A 87 1.28 -26.52 12.04
CA LEU A 87 0.51 -26.74 10.80
C LEU A 87 0.18 -25.42 10.10
N GLN A 88 -0.36 -24.46 10.84
CA GLN A 88 -0.61 -23.11 10.35
C GLN A 88 0.68 -22.46 9.84
N TYR A 89 1.80 -22.67 10.53
CA TYR A 89 3.09 -22.14 10.09
C TYR A 89 3.56 -22.79 8.78
N LEU A 90 3.54 -24.13 8.68
CA LEU A 90 3.99 -24.84 7.47
C LEU A 90 3.12 -24.49 6.27
N VAL A 91 1.80 -24.48 6.44
CA VAL A 91 0.86 -24.18 5.35
C VAL A 91 0.93 -22.70 4.99
N GLY A 92 0.87 -21.81 5.99
CA GLY A 92 0.78 -20.37 5.80
C GLY A 92 2.10 -19.70 5.42
N ASN A 93 3.25 -20.12 5.97
CA ASN A 93 4.54 -19.49 5.71
C ASN A 93 5.39 -20.22 4.68
N ILE A 94 5.25 -21.54 4.55
CA ILE A 94 6.09 -22.35 3.66
C ILE A 94 5.35 -22.69 2.37
N ASN A 95 4.21 -23.38 2.44
CA ASN A 95 3.51 -23.84 1.24
C ASN A 95 2.88 -22.65 0.48
N TYR A 96 1.85 -22.01 1.05
CA TYR A 96 1.23 -20.84 0.43
C TYR A 96 2.10 -19.59 0.57
N GLY A 97 2.74 -19.42 1.73
CA GLY A 97 3.60 -18.26 2.02
C GLY A 97 4.89 -18.21 1.21
N GLY A 98 5.33 -19.33 0.61
CA GLY A 98 6.48 -19.36 -0.30
C GLY A 98 6.23 -18.57 -1.59
N CYS A 99 4.96 -18.40 -1.99
CA CYS A 99 4.56 -17.61 -3.14
C CYS A 99 4.43 -16.11 -2.85
N ILE A 100 4.36 -15.73 -1.57
CA ILE A 100 4.06 -14.35 -1.14
C ILE A 100 5.34 -13.61 -0.81
N THR A 101 5.55 -12.47 -1.47
CA THR A 101 6.68 -11.58 -1.23
C THR A 101 6.35 -10.39 -0.32
N ASP A 102 5.09 -9.97 -0.28
CA ASP A 102 4.64 -8.83 0.54
C ASP A 102 4.27 -9.28 1.96
N GLU A 103 4.84 -8.62 2.98
CA GLU A 103 4.64 -8.94 4.40
C GLU A 103 3.17 -8.75 4.83
N TRP A 104 2.47 -7.75 4.27
CA TRP A 104 1.07 -7.47 4.61
C TRP A 104 0.13 -8.52 4.02
N ASP A 105 0.40 -8.97 2.80
CA ASP A 105 -0.29 -10.11 2.20
C ASP A 105 -0.02 -11.40 3.01
N ARG A 106 1.22 -11.63 3.46
CA ARG A 106 1.57 -12.78 4.32
C ARG A 106 0.77 -12.75 5.63
N ARG A 107 0.73 -11.57 6.29
CA ARG A 107 -0.09 -11.34 7.49
C ARG A 107 -1.57 -11.67 7.24
N CYS A 108 -2.12 -11.24 6.11
CA CYS A 108 -3.49 -11.53 5.72
C CYS A 108 -3.72 -13.03 5.49
N LEU A 109 -2.83 -13.70 4.76
CA LEU A 109 -2.92 -15.14 4.51
C LEU A 109 -2.90 -15.94 5.81
N THR A 110 -2.00 -15.64 6.75
CA THR A 110 -1.91 -16.36 8.02
C THR A 110 -3.17 -16.16 8.87
N ASN A 111 -3.71 -14.94 8.94
CA ASN A 111 -4.98 -14.67 9.65
C ASN A 111 -6.18 -15.35 8.97
N LEU A 112 -6.20 -15.42 7.64
CA LEU A 112 -7.24 -16.13 6.91
C LEU A 112 -7.14 -17.63 7.18
N LEU A 113 -5.93 -18.19 7.12
CA LEU A 113 -5.67 -19.61 7.37
C LEU A 113 -6.10 -20.03 8.78
N SER A 114 -5.88 -19.20 9.79
CA SER A 114 -6.27 -19.53 11.18
C SER A 114 -7.78 -19.70 11.36
N LEU A 115 -8.63 -19.17 10.46
CA LEU A 115 -10.07 -19.40 10.48
C LEU A 115 -10.46 -20.81 9.97
N TYR A 116 -9.67 -21.38 9.06
CA TYR A 116 -9.95 -22.68 8.44
C TYR A 116 -9.18 -23.82 9.09
N VAL A 117 -8.03 -23.51 9.69
CA VAL A 117 -7.14 -24.47 10.35
C VAL A 117 -7.13 -24.11 11.82
N SER A 118 -8.09 -24.60 12.58
CA SER A 118 -8.18 -24.42 14.03
C SER A 118 -8.63 -25.73 14.71
N PRO A 119 -8.40 -25.87 16.03
CA PRO A 119 -8.92 -27.01 16.78
C PRO A 119 -10.45 -27.13 16.67
N GLU A 120 -11.15 -26.00 16.68
CA GLU A 120 -12.62 -25.92 16.61
C GLU A 120 -13.16 -26.55 15.32
N VAL A 121 -12.51 -26.34 14.17
CA VAL A 121 -12.94 -26.93 12.88
C VAL A 121 -12.94 -28.46 12.91
N VAL A 122 -12.07 -29.05 13.72
CA VAL A 122 -11.92 -30.51 13.80
C VAL A 122 -12.77 -31.10 14.93
N LEU A 123 -13.13 -30.31 15.94
CA LEU A 123 -13.93 -30.75 17.08
C LEU A 123 -15.42 -30.48 16.87
N GLU A 124 -15.79 -29.29 16.38
CA GLU A 124 -17.17 -28.82 16.27
C GLU A 124 -17.70 -28.91 14.83
N GLU A 125 -18.98 -29.23 14.67
CA GLU A 125 -19.61 -29.37 13.34
C GLU A 125 -19.98 -28.03 12.71
N ASP A 126 -20.31 -27.06 13.56
CA ASP A 126 -20.80 -25.74 13.16
C ASP A 126 -19.70 -24.67 13.24
N ALA A 127 -18.42 -25.06 13.39
CA ALA A 127 -17.27 -24.16 13.53
C ALA A 127 -17.16 -23.14 12.38
N LEU A 128 -17.48 -23.53 11.15
CA LEU A 128 -17.40 -22.69 9.96
C LEU A 128 -18.74 -21.98 9.62
N SER A 129 -19.74 -22.09 10.48
CA SER A 129 -21.05 -21.46 10.27
C SER A 129 -20.97 -19.93 10.15
N HIS A 130 -20.03 -19.32 10.86
CA HIS A 130 -19.76 -17.88 10.80
C HIS A 130 -19.26 -17.42 9.42
N LEU A 131 -18.72 -18.33 8.61
CA LEU A 131 -18.30 -18.11 7.22
C LEU A 131 -19.42 -18.43 6.22
N GLY A 132 -20.62 -18.77 6.69
CA GLY A 132 -21.75 -19.16 5.84
C GLY A 132 -21.72 -20.62 5.39
N LEU A 133 -20.80 -21.43 5.91
CA LEU A 133 -20.75 -22.87 5.67
C LEU A 133 -21.59 -23.59 6.73
N GLN A 134 -22.82 -23.97 6.37
CA GLN A 134 -23.71 -24.70 7.27
C GLN A 134 -23.37 -26.19 7.26
N ARG A 135 -22.82 -26.67 8.38
CA ARG A 135 -22.58 -28.09 8.73
C ARG A 135 -22.07 -28.96 7.57
N ILE A 136 -20.75 -29.13 7.51
CA ILE A 136 -20.10 -30.03 6.55
C ILE A 136 -20.64 -31.47 6.76
N PRO A 137 -21.08 -32.18 5.70
CA PRO A 137 -21.62 -33.53 5.83
C PRO A 137 -20.55 -34.52 6.33
N TYR A 138 -20.99 -35.52 7.11
CA TYR A 138 -20.13 -36.57 7.69
C TYR A 138 -19.42 -37.44 6.64
N ALA A 139 -18.37 -38.13 7.06
CA ALA A 139 -17.55 -39.00 6.23
C ALA A 139 -18.35 -40.22 5.69
N GLY A 140 -18.96 -40.05 4.51
CA GLY A 140 -19.75 -41.08 3.84
C GLY A 140 -19.35 -41.31 2.37
N SER A 141 -19.45 -40.28 1.53
CA SER A 141 -19.16 -40.37 0.08
C SER A 141 -18.80 -39.02 -0.56
N LEU A 142 -18.04 -39.06 -1.66
CA LEU A 142 -17.77 -37.90 -2.53
C LEU A 142 -19.07 -37.26 -3.04
N GLU A 143 -20.09 -38.08 -3.29
CA GLU A 143 -21.40 -37.65 -3.77
C GLU A 143 -22.12 -36.75 -2.77
N ALA A 144 -22.04 -37.05 -1.47
CA ALA A 144 -22.65 -36.22 -0.44
C ALA A 144 -21.97 -34.83 -0.35
N LEU A 145 -20.65 -34.77 -0.50
CA LEU A 145 -19.92 -33.51 -0.55
C LEU A 145 -20.23 -32.72 -1.82
N ASN A 146 -20.36 -33.38 -2.97
CA ASN A 146 -20.76 -32.73 -4.23
C ASN A 146 -22.19 -32.17 -4.13
N GLN A 147 -23.13 -32.93 -3.56
CA GLN A 147 -24.49 -32.45 -3.30
C GLN A 147 -24.50 -31.24 -2.36
N TYR A 148 -23.66 -31.25 -1.32
CA TYR A 148 -23.51 -30.08 -0.44
C TYR A 148 -22.98 -28.86 -1.20
N VAL A 149 -21.96 -29.02 -2.05
CA VAL A 149 -21.44 -27.92 -2.89
C VAL A 149 -22.53 -27.38 -3.82
N GLU A 150 -23.40 -28.22 -4.36
CA GLU A 150 -24.54 -27.78 -5.18
C GLU A 150 -25.59 -26.98 -4.39
N THR A 151 -25.64 -27.11 -3.06
CA THR A 151 -26.52 -26.27 -2.22
C THR A 151 -25.98 -24.86 -1.96
N LEU A 152 -24.68 -24.62 -2.25
CA LEU A 152 -24.08 -23.31 -2.02
C LEU A 152 -24.63 -22.27 -3.00
N PRO A 153 -24.73 -20.99 -2.59
CA PRO A 153 -25.16 -19.91 -3.49
C PRO A 153 -24.27 -19.80 -4.73
N VAL A 154 -24.88 -19.42 -5.86
CA VAL A 154 -24.14 -19.15 -7.11
C VAL A 154 -23.34 -17.84 -7.01
N GLU A 155 -23.82 -16.88 -6.21
CA GLU A 155 -23.14 -15.62 -5.96
C GLU A 155 -22.50 -15.62 -4.57
N ASP A 156 -21.17 -15.54 -4.55
CA ASP A 156 -20.39 -15.47 -3.33
C ASP A 156 -20.45 -14.06 -2.73
N LYS A 157 -20.80 -14.00 -1.45
CA LYS A 157 -20.80 -12.74 -0.69
C LYS A 157 -19.36 -12.35 -0.28
N PRO A 158 -19.00 -11.05 -0.27
CA PRO A 158 -17.67 -10.59 0.16
C PRO A 158 -17.25 -11.08 1.55
N GLU A 159 -18.21 -11.21 2.46
CA GLU A 159 -17.99 -11.65 3.84
C GLU A 159 -17.37 -13.06 3.90
N LEU A 160 -17.66 -13.91 2.91
CA LEU A 160 -17.04 -15.24 2.78
C LEU A 160 -15.52 -15.15 2.66
N PHE A 161 -15.06 -14.11 1.95
CA PHE A 161 -13.66 -13.83 1.77
C PHE A 161 -13.06 -13.08 2.95
N GLY A 162 -13.85 -12.70 3.96
CA GLY A 162 -13.44 -11.82 5.06
C GLY A 162 -13.45 -10.33 4.70
N LEU A 163 -14.07 -9.95 3.58
CA LEU A 163 -14.15 -8.57 3.10
C LEU A 163 -15.45 -7.88 3.55
N HIS A 164 -15.45 -6.55 3.54
CA HIS A 164 -16.65 -5.77 3.78
C HIS A 164 -17.62 -5.85 2.59
N PRO A 165 -18.97 -5.77 2.77
CA PRO A 165 -19.93 -5.79 1.67
C PRO A 165 -19.68 -4.76 0.55
N ASN A 166 -19.09 -3.60 0.91
CA ASN A 166 -18.73 -2.57 -0.07
C ASN A 166 -17.62 -3.02 -1.05
N ALA A 167 -16.90 -4.12 -0.78
CA ALA A 167 -15.90 -4.66 -1.70
C ALA A 167 -16.50 -5.00 -3.07
N THR A 168 -17.75 -5.48 -3.11
CA THR A 168 -18.48 -5.74 -4.36
C THR A 168 -18.72 -4.46 -5.16
N LEU A 169 -19.10 -3.37 -4.48
CA LEU A 169 -19.31 -2.07 -5.13
C LEU A 169 -18.02 -1.60 -5.81
N ARG A 170 -16.90 -1.68 -5.10
CA ARG A 170 -15.58 -1.32 -5.64
C ARG A 170 -15.20 -2.17 -6.85
N LEU A 171 -15.40 -3.49 -6.76
CA LEU A 171 -15.14 -4.41 -7.85
C LEU A 171 -15.96 -4.04 -9.11
N HIS A 172 -17.23 -3.68 -8.93
CA HIS A 172 -18.07 -3.24 -10.05
C HIS A 172 -17.63 -1.90 -10.63
N GLN A 173 -17.21 -0.95 -9.80
CA GLN A 173 -16.65 0.33 -10.26
C GLN A 173 -15.39 0.13 -11.08
N GLU A 174 -14.44 -0.68 -10.60
CA GLU A 174 -13.18 -0.97 -11.30
C GLU A 174 -13.43 -1.67 -12.65
N ARG A 175 -14.31 -2.69 -12.67
CA ARG A 175 -14.71 -3.38 -13.91
C ARG A 175 -15.42 -2.43 -14.88
N GLY A 176 -16.29 -1.56 -14.36
CA GLY A 176 -16.97 -0.53 -15.16
C GLY A 176 -16.00 0.47 -15.79
N ALA A 177 -15.04 0.97 -15.01
CA ALA A 177 -13.99 1.87 -15.49
C ALA A 177 -13.12 1.21 -16.57
N SER A 178 -12.72 -0.05 -16.36
CA SER A 178 -11.96 -0.82 -17.34
C SER A 178 -12.73 -1.03 -18.65
N LEU A 179 -14.03 -1.29 -18.57
CA LEU A 179 -14.90 -1.43 -19.74
C LEU A 179 -15.02 -0.11 -20.51
N ILE A 180 -15.28 1.00 -19.82
CA ILE A 180 -15.34 2.35 -20.42
C ILE A 180 -14.02 2.67 -21.12
N GLN A 181 -12.88 2.39 -20.46
CA GLN A 181 -11.56 2.61 -21.02
C GLN A 181 -11.31 1.78 -22.28
N THR A 182 -11.77 0.52 -22.30
CA THR A 182 -11.69 -0.36 -23.47
C THR A 182 -12.54 0.18 -24.62
N VAL A 183 -13.76 0.65 -24.34
CA VAL A 183 -14.64 1.28 -25.34
C VAL A 183 -14.01 2.55 -25.91
N LEU A 184 -13.45 3.42 -25.06
CA LEU A 184 -12.79 4.65 -25.49
C LEU A 184 -11.60 4.38 -26.41
N THR A 185 -10.77 3.37 -26.09
CA THR A 185 -9.62 3.01 -26.93
C THR A 185 -10.01 2.42 -28.28
N ILE A 186 -11.14 1.69 -28.35
CA ILE A 186 -11.71 1.21 -29.61
C ILE A 186 -12.27 2.39 -30.42
N ALA A 187 -13.06 3.26 -29.81
CA ALA A 187 -13.67 4.42 -30.48
C ALA A 187 -12.64 5.43 -31.02
N SER A 188 -11.51 5.62 -30.31
CA SER A 188 -10.43 6.48 -30.79
C SER A 188 -9.74 5.95 -32.06
N ARG A 189 -9.76 4.63 -32.30
CA ARG A 189 -9.13 4.02 -33.48
C ARG A 189 -9.93 4.24 -34.77
N GLU A 190 -11.26 4.28 -34.68
CA GLU A 190 -12.12 4.51 -35.86
C GLU A 190 -12.02 5.96 -36.37
N ASN A 191 -11.94 6.93 -35.45
CA ASN A 191 -11.86 8.36 -35.80
C ASN A 191 -10.49 8.82 -36.33
N ALA A 192 -9.43 8.01 -36.23
CA ALA A 192 -8.15 8.33 -36.85
C ALA A 192 -8.19 8.25 -38.40
N THR A 193 -9.27 7.70 -38.98
CA THR A 193 -9.40 7.50 -40.43
C THR A 193 -10.34 8.47 -41.14
N VAL A 194 -11.05 9.34 -40.41
CA VAL A 194 -12.01 10.28 -41.01
C VAL A 194 -11.73 11.70 -40.52
N SER A 195 -11.61 12.62 -41.49
CA SER A 195 -11.26 14.04 -41.37
C SER A 195 -12.26 14.88 -40.56
N ALA A 196 -12.51 14.50 -39.30
CA ALA A 196 -13.27 15.24 -38.29
C ALA A 196 -12.36 15.80 -37.17
N GLY A 197 -11.04 15.85 -37.41
CA GLY A 197 -10.01 16.24 -36.44
C GLY A 197 -10.09 17.69 -35.96
N GLY A 198 -10.57 18.63 -36.79
CA GLY A 198 -10.45 20.07 -36.50
C GLY A 198 -11.13 20.54 -35.20
N ALA A 199 -12.29 20.00 -34.83
CA ALA A 199 -12.99 20.43 -33.60
C ALA A 199 -12.39 19.83 -32.32
N ARG A 200 -11.86 18.60 -32.40
CA ARG A 200 -11.26 17.91 -31.24
C ARG A 200 -9.81 18.35 -31.01
N GLU A 201 -9.07 18.59 -32.09
CA GLU A 201 -7.75 19.21 -32.06
C GLU A 201 -7.80 20.61 -31.44
N ASP A 202 -8.81 21.43 -31.78
CA ASP A 202 -8.98 22.77 -31.20
C ASP A 202 -9.31 22.71 -29.70
N GLN A 203 -10.11 21.74 -29.26
CA GLN A 203 -10.39 21.53 -27.82
C GLN A 203 -9.15 21.09 -27.03
N THR A 204 -8.38 20.12 -27.54
CA THR A 204 -7.15 19.64 -26.90
C THR A 204 -6.13 20.77 -26.80
N LEU A 205 -6.01 21.59 -27.85
CA LEU A 205 -5.14 22.77 -27.84
C LEU A 205 -5.60 23.82 -26.82
N GLN A 206 -6.89 24.14 -26.77
CA GLN A 206 -7.44 25.06 -25.76
C GLN A 206 -7.19 24.57 -24.33
N PHE A 207 -7.37 23.27 -24.08
CA PHE A 207 -7.10 22.68 -22.78
C PHE A 207 -5.61 22.74 -22.41
N ALA A 208 -4.72 22.43 -23.36
CA ALA A 208 -3.27 22.54 -23.17
C ALA A 208 -2.84 23.99 -22.87
N LEU A 209 -3.41 24.97 -23.56
CA LEU A 209 -3.16 26.40 -23.33
C LEU A 209 -3.63 26.84 -21.93
N LEU A 210 -4.80 26.40 -21.50
CA LEU A 210 -5.31 26.66 -20.15
C LEU A 210 -4.42 26.07 -19.06
N MET A 211 -3.96 24.83 -19.23
CA MET A 211 -3.00 24.20 -18.30
C MET A 211 -1.70 24.99 -18.23
N LYS A 212 -1.15 25.37 -19.40
CA LYS A 212 0.07 26.18 -19.48
C LYS A 212 -0.08 27.55 -18.79
N GLN A 213 -1.25 28.19 -18.93
CA GLN A 213 -1.53 29.46 -18.26
C GLN A 213 -1.63 29.33 -16.73
N LYS A 214 -2.19 28.21 -16.25
CA LYS A 214 -2.32 27.93 -14.81
C LYS A 214 -1.04 27.38 -14.18
N LEU A 215 -0.05 27.01 -14.98
CA LEU A 215 1.18 26.41 -14.48
C LEU A 215 1.92 27.40 -13.56
N PRO A 216 2.25 26.99 -12.32
CA PRO A 216 2.88 27.87 -11.35
C PRO A 216 4.35 28.11 -11.73
N PRO A 217 4.93 29.26 -11.33
CA PRO A 217 6.37 29.47 -11.49
C PRO A 217 7.16 28.47 -10.63
N VAL A 218 8.41 28.22 -11.01
CA VAL A 218 9.33 27.39 -10.22
C VAL A 218 9.43 27.90 -8.77
N LEU A 219 9.48 26.97 -7.85
CA LEU A 219 9.65 27.21 -6.43
C LEU A 219 11.06 27.71 -6.16
N LYS A 220 11.17 28.78 -5.36
CA LYS A 220 12.44 29.33 -4.94
C LYS A 220 12.66 28.95 -3.49
N TRP A 221 13.68 28.15 -3.23
CA TRP A 221 14.13 27.87 -1.87
C TRP A 221 15.63 28.13 -1.79
N ARG A 222 16.05 28.93 -0.81
CA ARG A 222 17.46 29.04 -0.43
C ARG A 222 17.61 28.36 0.93
N PRO A 223 18.57 27.43 1.10
CA PRO A 223 18.90 26.93 2.42
C PRO A 223 19.26 28.11 3.33
N VAL A 224 18.77 28.10 4.58
CA VAL A 224 19.10 29.11 5.61
C VAL A 224 20.62 29.14 5.92
N SER A 225 21.38 28.14 5.45
CA SER A 225 22.83 28.03 5.61
C SER A 225 23.54 27.88 4.25
N ALA A 226 23.48 28.92 3.42
CA ALA A 226 24.18 28.95 2.13
C ALA A 226 25.72 28.82 2.27
N GLU A 227 26.28 29.05 3.45
CA GLU A 227 27.72 28.89 3.73
C GLU A 227 28.14 27.43 3.99
N THR A 228 27.22 26.51 4.26
CA THR A 228 27.55 25.13 4.69
C THR A 228 27.63 24.12 3.55
N PHE A 229 27.10 24.45 2.37
CA PHE A 229 27.07 23.57 1.20
C PHE A 229 28.09 23.94 0.11
N GLU A 230 28.82 25.04 0.27
CA GLU A 230 29.96 25.35 -0.59
C GLU A 230 31.17 24.55 -0.12
N THR A 231 31.46 23.44 -0.81
CA THR A 231 32.83 22.92 -0.79
C THR A 231 33.74 23.95 -1.47
N PRO A 232 34.98 24.17 -1.01
CA PRO A 232 35.88 25.18 -1.59
C PRO A 232 36.24 24.97 -3.07
N ASN A 233 35.74 23.93 -3.73
CA ASN A 233 35.97 23.63 -5.14
C ASN A 233 34.66 23.12 -5.75
N GLY A 234 34.07 23.91 -6.67
CA GLY A 234 32.71 23.76 -7.22
C GLY A 234 32.43 22.51 -8.06
N GLU A 235 32.49 21.32 -7.46
CA GLU A 235 31.98 20.08 -8.07
C GLU A 235 30.66 19.66 -7.40
N ARG A 236 29.58 19.59 -8.19
CA ARG A 236 28.27 19.08 -7.76
C ARG A 236 28.36 17.56 -7.52
N PRO A 237 27.80 16.99 -6.43
CA PRO A 237 27.77 15.56 -6.24
C PRO A 237 26.78 14.92 -7.22
N ILE A 238 27.23 13.90 -7.95
CA ILE A 238 26.37 13.02 -8.75
C ILE A 238 25.65 12.06 -7.78
N PRO A 239 24.33 11.83 -7.91
CA PRO A 239 23.61 10.90 -7.04
C PRO A 239 24.11 9.45 -7.22
N PRO A 240 24.23 8.65 -6.15
CA PRO A 240 24.66 7.27 -6.24
C PRO A 240 23.50 6.41 -6.76
N GLY A 241 23.64 5.88 -7.97
CA GLY A 241 22.59 5.01 -8.52
C GLY A 241 22.71 4.54 -9.96
N MET A 242 23.87 4.59 -10.65
CA MET A 242 24.09 3.86 -11.91
C MET A 242 25.59 3.66 -12.17
N ALA A 243 26.14 2.48 -11.86
CA ALA A 243 27.25 1.84 -12.59
C ALA A 243 27.61 0.47 -11.98
N ALA A 244 27.67 -0.55 -12.84
CA ALA A 244 28.12 -1.92 -12.55
C ALA A 244 29.64 -1.99 -12.27
N PRO A 245 30.15 -3.05 -11.63
CA PRO A 245 31.49 -3.04 -11.05
C PRO A 245 32.57 -3.32 -12.11
N ARG A 246 33.65 -2.55 -12.07
CA ARG A 246 34.96 -2.99 -12.58
C ARG A 246 35.96 -3.04 -11.43
N ARG A 247 36.44 -4.27 -11.18
CA ARG A 247 37.62 -4.56 -10.37
C ARG A 247 38.83 -3.85 -10.95
N ASP A 248 39.66 -3.26 -10.11
CA ASP A 248 41.08 -3.59 -10.16
C ASP A 248 41.85 -3.34 -8.86
N HIS A 249 42.93 -4.10 -8.75
CA HIS A 249 43.70 -4.41 -7.55
C HIS A 249 44.83 -3.41 -7.24
N ARG A 250 45.24 -3.45 -5.95
CA ARG A 250 46.62 -3.39 -5.41
C ARG A 250 47.18 -2.05 -4.88
N ARG A 251 47.35 -2.09 -3.54
CA ARG A 251 48.59 -1.91 -2.72
C ARG A 251 49.32 -0.56 -2.75
N GLY A 252 49.40 0.05 -1.57
CA GLY A 252 50.52 0.87 -1.11
C GLY A 252 50.41 1.15 0.39
N LYS A 253 51.42 0.75 1.18
CA LYS A 253 51.49 0.82 2.65
C LYS A 253 52.37 2.00 3.10
N SER A 254 51.99 2.58 4.25
CA SER A 254 52.85 2.97 5.39
C SER A 254 53.43 4.40 5.52
N SER A 255 53.14 4.98 6.70
CA SER A 255 54.00 5.74 7.65
C SER A 255 54.57 7.11 7.22
N ARG A 256 54.79 8.11 8.08
CA ARG A 256 54.62 8.44 9.52
C ARG A 256 55.09 9.92 9.64
N LEU A 257 54.51 10.69 10.58
CA LEU A 257 55.04 11.83 11.37
C LEU A 257 55.90 12.92 10.64
N SER A 258 55.82 14.23 10.89
CA SER A 258 55.52 15.04 12.08
C SER A 258 55.60 16.51 11.65
N GLY A 259 54.87 17.42 12.31
CA GLY A 259 55.12 18.86 12.19
C GLY A 259 54.12 19.66 12.99
N ALA A 260 54.51 20.03 14.21
CA ALA A 260 53.75 20.92 15.08
C ALA A 260 53.72 22.35 14.50
N GLY A 261 52.52 22.91 14.42
CA GLY A 261 52.26 24.33 14.24
C GLY A 261 50.98 24.66 14.99
N GLU A 262 51.09 25.41 16.09
CA GLU A 262 49.98 25.97 16.84
C GLU A 262 49.17 26.91 15.96
N LEU A 263 47.88 26.62 15.78
CA LEU A 263 46.89 27.55 15.24
C LEU A 263 45.59 27.39 16.04
N VAL A 264 45.34 28.40 16.88
CA VAL A 264 44.06 29.01 17.24
C VAL A 264 42.82 28.11 17.14
N SER A 265 42.24 27.82 18.31
CA SER A 265 40.94 27.20 18.47
C SER A 265 39.82 28.16 18.06
N ASP A 266 39.37 28.08 16.80
CA ASP A 266 37.99 28.40 16.45
C ASP A 266 37.32 27.09 16.05
N SER A 267 36.69 26.45 17.04
CA SER A 267 35.84 25.28 16.81
C SER A 267 34.46 25.74 16.36
N GLU A 268 34.36 26.39 15.19
CA GLU A 268 33.09 26.42 14.47
C GLU A 268 32.85 25.00 13.93
N HIS A 269 32.16 24.20 14.73
CA HIS A 269 31.62 22.95 14.24
C HIS A 269 30.63 23.31 13.12
N PRO A 270 30.80 22.82 11.88
CA PRO A 270 29.84 23.12 10.82
C PRO A 270 28.47 22.67 11.31
N VAL A 271 27.56 23.64 11.45
CA VAL A 271 26.18 23.38 11.87
C VAL A 271 25.60 22.43 10.84
N LYS A 272 25.45 21.15 11.21
CA LYS A 272 24.89 20.15 10.29
C LYS A 272 23.53 20.65 9.83
N PRO A 273 23.24 20.65 8.51
CA PRO A 273 21.99 21.15 8.00
C PRO A 273 20.82 20.44 8.69
N GLU A 274 19.76 21.19 8.96
CA GLU A 274 18.55 20.64 9.52
C GLU A 274 17.96 19.60 8.53
N SER A 275 17.71 18.36 8.96
CA SER A 275 17.25 17.27 8.08
C SER A 275 15.96 17.64 7.37
N MET A 276 15.09 18.40 8.05
CA MET A 276 13.86 18.93 7.46
C MET A 276 14.11 19.92 6.31
N ALA A 277 15.14 20.77 6.43
CA ALA A 277 15.52 21.70 5.36
C ALA A 277 16.10 20.97 4.14
N VAL A 278 16.87 19.89 4.38
CA VAL A 278 17.37 19.02 3.29
C VAL A 278 16.22 18.32 2.59
N PHE A 279 15.25 17.79 3.34
CA PHE A 279 14.04 17.19 2.78
C PHE A 279 13.27 18.20 1.91
N LEU A 280 12.98 19.39 2.44
CA LEU A 280 12.27 20.44 1.71
C LEU A 280 12.99 20.85 0.42
N PHE A 281 14.32 20.97 0.45
CA PHE A 281 15.11 21.25 -0.74
C PHE A 281 14.95 20.16 -1.82
N GLN A 282 15.05 18.88 -1.43
CA GLN A 282 14.91 17.77 -2.38
C GLN A 282 13.51 17.68 -2.98
N GLU A 283 12.46 17.88 -2.17
CA GLU A 283 11.09 17.94 -2.66
C GLU A 283 10.89 19.10 -3.63
N THR A 284 11.43 20.28 -3.30
CA THR A 284 11.36 21.48 -4.14
C THR A 284 11.99 21.23 -5.51
N GLU A 285 13.16 20.60 -5.56
CA GLU A 285 13.83 20.25 -6.81
C GLU A 285 13.02 19.25 -7.66
N ARG A 286 12.37 18.26 -7.03
CA ARG A 286 11.48 17.33 -7.74
C ARG A 286 10.27 18.03 -8.35
N PHE A 287 9.60 18.90 -7.60
CA PHE A 287 8.48 19.68 -8.13
C PHE A 287 8.94 20.65 -9.23
N ASN A 288 10.10 21.29 -9.08
CA ASN A 288 10.66 22.16 -10.12
C ASN A 288 10.94 21.39 -11.42
N ALA A 289 11.52 20.19 -11.32
CA ALA A 289 11.73 19.32 -12.48
C ALA A 289 10.40 18.99 -13.18
N LEU A 290 9.36 18.64 -12.42
CA LEU A 290 8.04 18.34 -12.98
C LEU A 290 7.35 19.58 -13.59
N ILE A 291 7.43 20.74 -12.94
CA ILE A 291 6.91 22.02 -13.47
C ILE A 291 7.56 22.33 -14.82
N ASN A 292 8.89 22.25 -14.90
CA ASN A 292 9.62 22.50 -16.14
C ASN A 292 9.24 21.51 -17.24
N LEU A 293 9.19 20.21 -16.92
CA LEU A 293 8.78 19.17 -17.87
C LEU A 293 7.39 19.41 -18.44
N VAL A 294 6.40 19.67 -17.58
CA VAL A 294 5.02 19.95 -18.01
C VAL A 294 4.97 21.22 -18.86
N GLY A 295 5.67 22.29 -18.45
CA GLY A 295 5.71 23.55 -19.20
C GLY A 295 6.34 23.42 -20.59
N GLU A 296 7.50 22.76 -20.68
CA GLU A 296 8.23 22.54 -21.92
C GLU A 296 7.43 21.66 -22.89
N THR A 297 6.89 20.54 -22.42
CA THR A 297 6.12 19.61 -23.25
C THR A 297 4.79 20.20 -23.73
N LEU A 298 4.09 20.99 -22.90
CA LEU A 298 2.91 21.74 -23.34
C LEU A 298 3.24 22.79 -24.40
N GLN A 299 4.38 23.47 -24.27
CA GLN A 299 4.84 24.42 -25.28
C GLN A 299 5.19 23.71 -26.60
N GLN A 300 5.86 22.56 -26.55
CA GLN A 300 6.15 21.77 -27.74
C GLN A 300 4.87 21.28 -28.42
N LEU A 301 3.90 20.77 -27.66
CA LEU A 301 2.61 20.35 -28.20
C LEU A 301 1.89 21.51 -28.90
N GLU A 302 1.88 22.71 -28.29
CA GLU A 302 1.30 23.91 -28.90
C GLU A 302 1.96 24.25 -30.25
N LEU A 303 3.30 24.18 -30.32
CA LEU A 303 4.04 24.44 -31.55
C LEU A 303 3.80 23.35 -32.61
N ALA A 304 3.65 22.08 -32.20
CA ALA A 304 3.44 20.96 -33.09
C ALA A 304 2.06 21.02 -33.74
N VAL A 305 1.01 21.31 -32.95
CA VAL A 305 -0.36 21.46 -33.45
C VAL A 305 -0.48 22.68 -34.39
N LYS A 306 0.29 23.74 -34.16
CA LYS A 306 0.39 24.91 -35.07
C LYS A 306 1.22 24.63 -36.33
N GLY A 307 1.82 23.44 -36.48
CA GLY A 307 2.66 23.07 -37.61
C GLY A 307 4.04 23.75 -37.64
N LEU A 308 4.48 24.32 -36.51
CA LEU A 308 5.77 25.01 -36.39
C LEU A 308 6.93 24.05 -36.07
N ILE A 309 6.62 22.89 -35.47
CA ILE A 309 7.56 21.79 -35.26
C ILE A 309 6.95 20.49 -35.78
N SER A 310 7.80 19.52 -36.13
CA SER A 310 7.32 18.18 -36.47
C SER A 310 6.76 17.49 -35.24
N ILE A 311 5.59 16.89 -35.37
CA ILE A 311 5.03 16.02 -34.34
C ILE A 311 5.94 14.78 -34.19
N THR A 312 6.41 14.53 -32.97
CA THR A 312 7.17 13.32 -32.62
C THR A 312 6.20 12.25 -32.09
N GLY A 313 6.63 10.99 -32.03
CA GLY A 313 5.80 9.92 -31.45
C GLY A 313 5.38 10.19 -30.00
N GLU A 314 6.27 10.78 -29.21
CA GLU A 314 6.00 11.17 -27.82
C GLU A 314 4.96 12.30 -27.71
N LEU A 315 5.02 13.29 -28.62
CA LEU A 315 4.04 14.38 -28.67
C LEU A 315 2.67 13.92 -29.18
N ASP A 316 2.64 12.96 -30.10
CA ASP A 316 1.41 12.34 -30.60
C ASP A 316 0.72 11.48 -29.52
N GLU A 317 1.50 10.71 -28.76
CA GLU A 317 1.01 9.96 -27.60
C GLU A 317 0.48 10.92 -26.52
N MET A 318 1.21 11.99 -26.22
CA MET A 318 0.76 13.04 -25.31
C MET A 318 -0.56 13.68 -25.77
N HIS A 319 -0.66 14.04 -27.05
CA HIS A 319 -1.88 14.62 -27.63
C HIS A 319 -3.08 13.67 -27.44
N THR A 320 -2.88 12.38 -27.71
CA THR A 320 -3.90 11.34 -27.56
C THR A 320 -4.31 11.18 -26.10
N CYS A 321 -3.36 11.13 -25.16
CA CYS A 321 -3.64 11.06 -23.72
C CYS A 321 -4.45 12.27 -23.24
N ILE A 322 -4.05 13.48 -23.60
CA ILE A 322 -4.78 14.71 -23.19
C ILE A 322 -6.20 14.70 -23.77
N SER A 323 -6.36 14.31 -25.02
CA SER A 323 -7.67 14.19 -25.70
C SER A 323 -8.59 13.14 -25.08
N ASN A 324 -8.04 12.23 -24.27
CA ASN A 324 -8.74 11.16 -23.56
C ASN A 324 -8.77 11.38 -22.04
N ASN A 325 -8.44 12.58 -21.54
CA ASN A 325 -8.38 12.90 -20.11
C ASN A 325 -7.43 12.00 -19.31
N GLN A 326 -6.33 11.57 -19.92
CA GLN A 326 -5.28 10.74 -19.31
C GLN A 326 -3.99 11.52 -19.14
N VAL A 327 -3.27 11.24 -18.05
CA VAL A 327 -1.96 11.84 -17.78
C VAL A 327 -0.93 11.24 -18.75
N PRO A 328 -0.21 12.06 -19.54
CA PRO A 328 0.83 11.58 -20.45
C PRO A 328 1.89 10.72 -19.73
N PRO A 329 2.36 9.60 -20.34
CA PRO A 329 3.34 8.71 -19.73
C PRO A 329 4.64 9.40 -19.32
N GLN A 330 5.11 10.35 -20.13
CA GLN A 330 6.30 11.16 -19.85
C GLN A 330 6.18 11.98 -18.56
N TRP A 331 4.99 12.46 -18.20
CA TRP A 331 4.76 13.16 -16.94
C TRP A 331 4.72 12.17 -15.78
N THR A 332 3.97 11.08 -15.95
CA THR A 332 3.84 10.01 -14.94
C THR A 332 5.20 9.42 -14.54
N ALA A 333 6.14 9.31 -15.49
CA ALA A 333 7.49 8.79 -15.23
C ALA A 333 8.32 9.68 -14.28
N GLN A 334 8.03 10.98 -14.22
CA GLN A 334 8.73 11.95 -13.36
C GLN A 334 7.86 12.46 -12.21
N ALA A 335 6.57 12.12 -12.20
CA ALA A 335 5.62 12.55 -11.19
C ALA A 335 5.56 11.58 -10.01
N TYR A 336 4.86 12.03 -8.97
CA TYR A 336 4.46 11.17 -7.84
C TYR A 336 3.39 10.16 -8.30
N PRO A 337 3.29 8.98 -7.66
CA PRO A 337 2.26 7.99 -7.98
C PRO A 337 0.86 8.57 -7.82
N SER A 338 0.04 8.45 -8.86
CA SER A 338 -1.35 8.87 -8.86
C SER A 338 -2.18 7.98 -9.77
N LEU A 339 -3.47 7.86 -9.46
CA LEU A 339 -4.45 7.12 -10.25
C LEU A 339 -5.57 8.07 -10.77
N LYS A 340 -5.38 9.38 -10.58
CA LYS A 340 -6.33 10.42 -11.01
C LYS A 340 -6.30 10.61 -12.52
N PRO A 341 -7.45 10.91 -13.15
CA PRO A 341 -7.50 11.39 -14.54
C PRO A 341 -6.81 12.76 -14.67
N LEU A 342 -6.52 13.18 -15.90
CA LEU A 342 -5.69 14.36 -16.17
C LEU A 342 -6.18 15.64 -15.49
N GLY A 343 -7.49 15.94 -15.58
CA GLY A 343 -8.04 17.15 -14.98
C GLY A 343 -7.78 17.23 -13.47
N SER A 344 -8.16 16.18 -12.74
CA SER A 344 -7.99 16.11 -11.28
C SER A 344 -6.54 15.92 -10.85
N TRP A 345 -5.73 15.23 -11.66
CA TRP A 345 -4.28 15.14 -11.45
C TRP A 345 -3.64 16.53 -11.52
N PHE A 346 -4.03 17.34 -12.50
CA PHE A 346 -3.47 18.68 -12.64
C PHE A 346 -3.90 19.60 -11.50
N GLU A 347 -5.16 19.54 -11.06
CA GLU A 347 -5.64 20.28 -9.88
C GLU A 347 -4.86 19.88 -8.60
N ASP A 348 -4.69 18.57 -8.37
CA ASP A 348 -3.91 18.02 -7.25
C ASP A 348 -2.43 18.45 -7.33
N PHE A 349 -1.84 18.44 -8.53
CA PHE A 349 -0.48 18.94 -8.77
C PHE A 349 -0.33 20.43 -8.39
N LEU A 350 -1.29 21.27 -8.80
CA LEU A 350 -1.29 22.70 -8.44
C LEU A 350 -1.40 22.90 -6.92
N GLN A 351 -2.26 22.13 -6.26
CA GLN A 351 -2.43 22.18 -4.80
C GLN A 351 -1.14 21.80 -4.06
N ARG A 352 -0.42 20.78 -4.54
CA ARG A 352 0.86 20.35 -3.96
C ARG A 352 1.94 21.40 -4.09
N VAL A 353 2.09 21.98 -5.29
CA VAL A 353 3.04 23.07 -5.52
C VAL A 353 2.70 24.27 -4.64
N ALA A 354 1.41 24.60 -4.49
CA ALA A 354 0.96 25.68 -3.61
C ALA A 354 1.27 25.39 -2.13
N ALA A 355 1.03 24.16 -1.66
CA ALA A 355 1.35 23.76 -0.29
C ALA A 355 2.86 23.85 -0.02
N LEU A 356 3.67 23.34 -0.94
CA LEU A 356 5.13 23.41 -0.82
C LEU A 356 5.63 24.86 -0.89
N ARG A 357 5.05 25.70 -1.75
CA ARG A 357 5.36 27.13 -1.83
C ARG A 357 5.15 27.84 -0.49
N ARG A 358 3.99 27.63 0.15
CA ARG A 358 3.69 28.21 1.46
C ARG A 358 4.74 27.84 2.49
N TRP A 359 5.23 26.59 2.46
CA TRP A 359 6.31 26.18 3.35
C TRP A 359 7.63 26.85 2.98
N THR A 360 8.00 26.91 1.69
CA THR A 360 9.25 27.54 1.25
C THR A 360 9.31 29.06 1.49
N GLU A 361 8.17 29.72 1.60
CA GLU A 361 8.08 31.17 1.84
C GLU A 361 7.89 31.51 3.32
N SER A 362 7.64 30.50 4.17
CA SER A 362 7.45 30.66 5.61
C SER A 362 8.80 30.62 6.35
N GLU A 363 8.92 31.42 7.40
CA GLU A 363 10.08 31.38 8.31
C GLU A 363 10.09 30.12 9.18
N LYS A 364 8.92 29.54 9.44
CA LYS A 364 8.74 28.36 10.28
C LYS A 364 8.07 27.22 9.51
N PRO A 365 8.37 25.95 9.84
CA PRO A 365 7.64 24.83 9.26
C PRO A 365 6.16 24.87 9.67
N PRO A 366 5.25 24.35 8.82
CA PRO A 366 3.85 24.16 9.18
C PRO A 366 3.71 23.27 10.42
N VAL A 367 2.67 23.53 11.22
CA VAL A 367 2.28 22.65 12.34
C VAL A 367 1.81 21.29 11.82
N ALA A 368 1.03 21.30 10.73
CA ALA A 368 0.47 20.12 10.10
C ALA A 368 0.89 19.99 8.64
N PHE A 369 1.19 18.77 8.23
CA PHE A 369 1.74 18.43 6.92
C PHE A 369 0.77 17.57 6.12
N TRP A 370 0.54 17.96 4.88
CA TRP A 370 -0.21 17.16 3.92
C TRP A 370 0.68 16.01 3.44
N LEU A 371 0.65 14.87 4.14
CA LEU A 371 1.59 13.79 3.88
C LEU A 371 1.46 13.27 2.45
N SER A 372 0.23 13.18 1.96
CA SER A 372 -0.05 12.77 0.60
C SER A 372 0.41 13.77 -0.44
N GLY A 373 0.77 15.01 -0.06
CA GLY A 373 1.26 16.07 -0.93
C GLY A 373 2.72 15.94 -1.38
N PHE A 374 3.53 15.14 -0.69
CA PHE A 374 4.95 14.94 -1.00
C PHE A 374 5.19 13.89 -2.09
N PHE A 375 6.29 14.02 -2.83
CA PHE A 375 6.85 12.95 -3.67
C PHE A 375 7.37 11.79 -2.83
N PHE A 376 8.10 12.11 -1.74
CA PHE A 376 8.73 11.12 -0.88
C PHE A 376 8.35 11.24 0.61
N PRO A 377 7.12 10.84 0.98
CA PRO A 377 6.64 10.86 2.37
C PRO A 377 7.55 10.14 3.37
N GLN A 378 8.20 9.04 2.97
CA GLN A 378 9.12 8.31 3.86
C GLN A 378 10.34 9.15 4.27
N GLY A 379 10.82 10.01 3.35
CA GLY A 379 11.92 10.94 3.61
C GLY A 379 11.53 12.00 4.63
N PHE A 380 10.29 12.49 4.57
CA PHE A 380 9.73 13.40 5.57
C PHE A 380 9.75 12.76 6.97
N LEU A 381 9.17 11.56 7.11
CA LEU A 381 9.13 10.85 8.39
C LEU A 381 10.54 10.57 8.94
N THR A 382 11.48 10.22 8.07
CA THR A 382 12.89 10.03 8.44
C THR A 382 13.52 11.34 8.90
N ALA A 383 13.24 12.47 8.23
CA ALA A 383 13.76 13.78 8.61
C ALA A 383 13.23 14.22 10.00
N VAL A 384 11.97 13.94 10.32
CA VAL A 384 11.40 14.17 11.65
C VAL A 384 12.16 13.37 12.71
N LEU A 385 12.33 12.06 12.49
CA LEU A 385 13.07 11.20 13.44
C LEU A 385 14.54 11.62 13.58
N GLN A 386 15.20 12.05 12.50
CA GLN A 386 16.57 12.55 12.54
C GLN A 386 16.71 13.87 13.33
N ASN A 387 15.74 14.78 13.20
CA ASN A 387 15.69 16.00 14.00
C ASN A 387 15.55 15.65 15.49
N TYR A 388 14.59 14.78 15.83
CA TYR A 388 14.38 14.34 17.20
C TYR A 388 15.60 13.60 17.77
N ALA A 389 16.17 12.63 17.03
CA ALA A 389 17.37 11.88 17.40
C ALA A 389 18.55 12.78 17.77
N ARG A 390 18.75 13.87 17.02
CA ARG A 390 19.79 14.87 17.30
C ARG A 390 19.48 15.67 18.56
N LYS A 391 18.22 16.05 18.78
CA LYS A 391 17.77 16.77 19.99
C LYS A 391 18.00 15.94 21.26
N VAL A 392 17.63 14.65 21.24
CA VAL A 392 17.72 13.76 22.42
C VAL A 392 19.02 12.95 22.49
N SER A 393 19.92 13.11 21.50
CA SER A 393 21.18 12.36 21.39
C SER A 393 21.01 10.83 21.45
N ALA A 394 20.02 10.31 20.71
CA ALA A 394 19.72 8.88 20.61
C ALA A 394 19.98 8.34 19.19
N PRO A 395 20.29 7.04 19.02
CA PRO A 395 20.39 6.42 17.70
C PRO A 395 19.02 6.36 17.02
N ILE A 396 18.94 6.74 15.75
CA ILE A 396 17.68 6.77 14.98
C ILE A 396 16.99 5.40 14.93
N ASP A 397 17.76 4.31 14.90
CA ASP A 397 17.22 2.95 14.79
C ASP A 397 16.41 2.51 16.02
N ALA A 398 16.64 3.14 17.18
CA ALA A 398 15.89 2.90 18.41
C ALA A 398 14.59 3.73 18.49
N LEU A 399 14.37 4.63 17.52
CA LEU A 399 13.26 5.55 17.51
C LEU A 399 12.13 5.05 16.60
N GLY A 400 10.94 5.57 16.87
CA GLY A 400 9.74 5.38 16.09
C GLY A 400 8.74 6.48 16.40
N PHE A 401 7.50 6.24 15.99
CA PHE A 401 6.39 7.13 16.27
C PHE A 401 5.40 6.44 17.20
N THR A 402 4.81 7.25 18.07
CA THR A 402 3.53 6.97 18.72
C THR A 402 2.47 7.81 18.03
N PHE A 403 1.28 7.25 17.85
CA PHE A 403 0.22 7.86 17.04
C PHE A 403 -0.97 8.22 17.92
N HIS A 404 -1.50 9.43 17.72
CA HIS A 404 -2.75 9.86 18.34
C HIS A 404 -3.65 10.45 17.27
N VAL A 405 -4.87 9.91 17.13
CA VAL A 405 -5.84 10.39 16.15
C VAL A 405 -6.58 11.58 16.75
N MET A 406 -6.59 12.70 16.04
CA MET A 406 -7.22 13.94 16.48
C MET A 406 -8.73 13.92 16.19
N SER A 407 -9.49 14.81 16.84
CA SER A 407 -10.95 14.93 16.65
C SER A 407 -11.36 15.70 15.39
N THR A 408 -10.41 16.26 14.64
CA THR A 408 -10.65 17.04 13.42
C THR A 408 -9.97 16.43 12.20
N CYS A 409 -10.57 16.63 11.02
CA CYS A 409 -9.96 16.34 9.72
C CYS A 409 -9.29 17.56 9.08
N LYS A 410 -9.47 18.76 9.65
CA LYS A 410 -8.95 20.02 9.11
C LYS A 410 -7.74 20.49 9.90
N PRO A 411 -6.58 20.70 9.25
CA PRO A 411 -5.39 21.18 9.94
C PRO A 411 -5.57 22.60 10.51
N GLU A 412 -6.46 23.42 9.95
CA GLU A 412 -6.70 24.80 10.40
C GLU A 412 -7.42 24.87 11.76
N GLU A 413 -8.04 23.77 12.19
CA GLU A 413 -8.75 23.68 13.47
C GLU A 413 -7.82 23.26 14.63
N LEU A 414 -6.54 22.98 14.35
CA LEU A 414 -5.54 22.71 15.38
C LEU A 414 -5.12 24.04 16.05
N VAL A 415 -5.35 24.14 17.36
CA VAL A 415 -4.92 25.29 18.16
C VAL A 415 -3.45 25.10 18.57
N GLU A 416 -2.61 26.14 18.44
CA GLU A 416 -1.18 26.05 18.79
C GLU A 416 -0.95 25.60 20.25
N GLU A 417 -1.84 25.97 21.18
CA GLU A 417 -1.78 25.55 22.58
C GLU A 417 -1.97 24.04 22.79
N ASP A 418 -2.67 23.37 21.87
CA ASP A 418 -2.89 21.92 21.89
C ASP A 418 -1.77 21.15 21.17
N THR A 419 -0.80 21.86 20.59
CA THR A 419 0.31 21.23 19.87
C THR A 419 1.42 20.82 20.83
N LEU A 420 1.81 19.55 20.76
CA LEU A 420 2.90 19.03 21.58
C LEU A 420 4.25 19.36 20.95
N GLU A 421 5.20 19.79 21.78
CA GLU A 421 6.57 20.02 21.34
C GLU A 421 7.16 18.74 20.72
N ASP A 422 7.96 18.91 19.68
CA ASP A 422 8.61 17.85 18.90
C ASP A 422 7.68 16.86 18.17
N SER A 423 6.36 17.07 18.18
CA SER A 423 5.43 16.31 17.34
C SER A 423 5.28 16.89 15.95
N CYS A 424 4.88 16.04 14.98
CA CYS A 424 4.35 16.51 13.71
C CYS A 424 2.91 16.02 13.51
N TYR A 425 2.08 16.85 12.90
CA TYR A 425 0.69 16.51 12.59
C TYR A 425 0.58 16.19 11.10
N VAL A 426 -0.15 15.14 10.76
CA VAL A 426 -0.31 14.65 9.39
C VAL A 426 -1.79 14.64 9.02
N TYR A 427 -2.11 15.17 7.84
CA TYR A 427 -3.47 15.18 7.30
C TYR A 427 -3.52 14.75 5.82
N GLY A 428 -4.74 14.62 5.30
CA GLY A 428 -5.01 14.25 3.90
C GLY A 428 -4.84 12.77 3.63
N LEU A 429 -5.17 11.93 4.62
CA LEU A 429 -5.28 10.49 4.48
C LEU A 429 -6.74 10.09 4.36
N TYR A 430 -6.97 8.97 3.71
CA TYR A 430 -8.27 8.31 3.59
C TYR A 430 -8.15 6.91 4.18
N ILE A 431 -9.22 6.40 4.79
CA ILE A 431 -9.31 5.02 5.25
C ILE A 431 -10.18 4.21 4.31
N ASP A 432 -9.68 3.04 3.94
CA ASP A 432 -10.31 2.09 3.03
C ASP A 432 -10.56 0.78 3.78
N GLY A 433 -11.69 0.12 3.53
CA GLY A 433 -12.13 -1.10 4.24
C GLY A 433 -12.60 -0.91 5.69
N ALA A 434 -12.63 0.34 6.18
CA ALA A 434 -13.16 0.73 7.49
C ALA A 434 -13.49 2.23 7.48
N ARG A 435 -13.95 2.75 8.63
CA ARG A 435 -14.08 4.18 8.90
C ARG A 435 -13.56 4.54 10.28
N TRP A 436 -13.36 5.82 10.54
CA TRP A 436 -13.12 6.32 11.89
C TRP A 436 -14.44 6.69 12.59
N ASN A 437 -14.65 6.22 13.81
CA ASN A 437 -15.81 6.60 14.62
C ASN A 437 -15.42 7.71 15.61
N TYR A 438 -15.76 8.95 15.29
CA TYR A 438 -15.44 10.13 16.10
C TYR A 438 -16.05 10.12 17.52
N HIS A 439 -17.15 9.39 17.75
CA HIS A 439 -17.76 9.33 19.08
C HIS A 439 -17.07 8.34 20.01
N ARG A 440 -16.53 7.25 19.43
CA ARG A 440 -15.92 6.15 20.17
C ARG A 440 -14.39 6.17 20.11
N GLU A 441 -13.83 6.99 19.23
CA GLU A 441 -12.39 7.13 18.96
C GLU A 441 -11.73 5.79 18.61
N VAL A 442 -12.42 4.99 17.79
CA VAL A 442 -11.94 3.69 17.29
C VAL A 442 -12.29 3.52 15.81
N ILE A 443 -11.58 2.60 15.14
CA ILE A 443 -11.98 2.13 13.81
C ILE A 443 -13.30 1.34 13.87
N ASP A 444 -14.13 1.53 12.85
CA ASP A 444 -15.49 0.99 12.77
C ASP A 444 -15.84 0.58 11.33
N ASP A 445 -16.96 -0.11 11.18
CA ASP A 445 -17.42 -0.63 9.89
C ASP A 445 -17.80 0.51 8.94
N GLN A 446 -17.37 0.39 7.69
CA GLN A 446 -17.63 1.39 6.67
C GLN A 446 -19.13 1.52 6.39
N LEU A 447 -19.60 2.74 6.13
CA LEU A 447 -21.01 2.96 5.83
C LEU A 447 -21.40 2.31 4.48
N PRO A 448 -22.63 1.78 4.34
CA PRO A 448 -23.09 1.20 3.09
C PRO A 448 -22.96 2.18 1.92
N GLY A 449 -22.34 1.74 0.83
CA GLY A 449 -22.16 2.55 -0.38
C GLY A 449 -20.96 3.50 -0.38
N ALA A 450 -20.26 3.66 0.74
CA ALA A 450 -19.00 4.39 0.78
C ALA A 450 -17.84 3.53 0.24
N THR A 451 -16.94 4.12 -0.53
CA THR A 451 -15.73 3.45 -1.05
C THR A 451 -14.52 3.71 -0.16
N HIS A 452 -14.43 4.90 0.42
CA HIS A 452 -13.40 5.32 1.38
C HIS A 452 -13.94 6.49 2.21
N ASP A 453 -13.37 6.73 3.39
CA ASP A 453 -13.69 7.88 4.24
C ASP A 453 -12.45 8.75 4.47
N VAL A 454 -12.63 10.07 4.60
CA VAL A 454 -11.53 10.98 4.99
C VAL A 454 -11.12 10.67 6.42
N PHE A 455 -9.82 10.43 6.63
CA PHE A 455 -9.29 10.13 7.95
C PHE A 455 -8.91 11.42 8.70
N PRO A 456 -9.09 11.47 10.03
CA PRO A 456 -8.72 12.64 10.82
C PRO A 456 -7.22 12.94 10.75
N VAL A 457 -6.85 14.14 11.22
CA VAL A 457 -5.45 14.49 11.46
C VAL A 457 -4.88 13.50 12.47
N ILE A 458 -3.64 13.06 12.24
CA ILE A 458 -2.93 12.16 13.15
C ILE A 458 -1.70 12.90 13.67
N GLN A 459 -1.52 12.91 14.98
CA GLN A 459 -0.29 13.31 15.62
C GLN A 459 0.73 12.17 15.55
N PHE A 460 1.92 12.48 15.06
CA PHE A 460 3.09 11.62 15.03
C PHE A 460 4.07 12.14 16.08
N GLN A 461 4.06 11.52 17.25
CA GLN A 461 4.97 11.86 18.34
C GLN A 461 6.22 10.97 18.24
N PRO A 462 7.40 11.53 17.92
CA PRO A 462 8.63 10.75 17.88
C PRO A 462 9.05 10.37 19.30
N GLY A 463 9.60 9.17 19.45
CA GLY A 463 10.01 8.64 20.74
C GLY A 463 10.75 7.31 20.62
N VAL A 464 11.03 6.69 21.75
CA VAL A 464 11.49 5.29 21.77
C VAL A 464 10.37 4.44 21.21
N ARG A 465 10.69 3.56 20.26
CA ARG A 465 9.67 2.71 19.63
C ARG A 465 8.91 1.92 20.71
N PRO A 466 7.61 2.16 20.90
CA PRO A 466 6.83 1.39 21.85
C PRO A 466 6.74 -0.06 21.36
N ALA A 467 6.54 -1.01 22.28
CA ALA A 467 6.06 -2.32 21.88
C ALA A 467 4.66 -2.14 21.27
N VAL A 468 4.42 -2.76 20.12
CA VAL A 468 3.07 -2.79 19.52
C VAL A 468 2.14 -3.40 20.55
N LEU A 469 1.04 -2.70 20.86
CA LEU A 469 0.01 -3.23 21.74
C LEU A 469 -0.79 -4.27 20.95
N ASP A 470 -0.87 -5.51 21.46
CA ASP A 470 -1.63 -6.59 20.82
C ASP A 470 -3.12 -6.25 20.61
N ALA A 471 -3.65 -5.25 21.34
CA ALA A 471 -5.02 -4.77 21.24
C ALA A 471 -5.26 -3.81 20.06
N ASP A 472 -4.22 -3.13 19.56
CA ASP A 472 -4.36 -2.14 18.50
C ASP A 472 -4.23 -2.77 17.12
N TYR A 473 -4.86 -2.15 16.13
CA TYR A 473 -4.72 -2.55 14.74
C TYR A 473 -3.58 -1.79 14.07
N THR A 474 -2.48 -2.49 13.77
CA THR A 474 -1.40 -1.95 12.94
C THR A 474 -1.87 -1.81 11.48
N CYS A 475 -2.27 -0.59 11.13
CA CYS A 475 -2.81 -0.22 9.84
C CYS A 475 -1.70 0.22 8.86
N PRO A 476 -1.55 -0.43 7.69
CA PRO A 476 -0.59 0.00 6.69
C PRO A 476 -1.03 1.30 5.99
N VAL A 477 -0.06 2.15 5.63
CA VAL A 477 -0.27 3.41 4.91
C VAL A 477 0.36 3.30 3.52
N TYR A 478 -0.42 3.57 2.46
CA TYR A 478 0.02 3.52 1.07
C TYR A 478 -0.12 4.86 0.35
N LYS A 479 0.71 5.09 -0.67
CA LYS A 479 0.62 6.28 -1.54
C LYS A 479 -0.68 6.27 -2.35
N THR A 480 -1.06 5.11 -2.88
CA THR A 480 -2.25 4.97 -3.73
C THR A 480 -3.05 3.71 -3.42
N MET A 481 -4.29 3.70 -3.87
CA MET A 481 -5.23 2.56 -3.80
C MET A 481 -4.72 1.26 -4.43
N ARG A 482 -3.66 1.30 -5.24
CA ARG A 482 -3.05 0.10 -5.83
C ARG A 482 -2.33 -0.76 -4.79
N ARG A 483 -1.78 -0.15 -3.73
CA ARG A 483 -1.00 -0.77 -2.62
C ARG A 483 0.27 -1.54 -3.02
N ALA A 484 0.41 -1.95 -4.28
CA ALA A 484 1.59 -2.52 -4.88
C ALA A 484 2.43 -1.49 -5.67
N GLY A 485 3.70 -1.85 -5.84
CA GLY A 485 4.76 -1.07 -6.48
C GLY A 485 6.00 -1.95 -6.68
N VAL A 486 7.12 -1.35 -7.05
CA VAL A 486 8.41 -2.06 -7.14
C VAL A 486 8.89 -2.41 -5.74
N LEU A 487 9.41 -3.61 -5.52
CA LEU A 487 9.98 -3.98 -4.22
C LEU A 487 11.31 -3.25 -4.00
N SER A 488 11.44 -2.60 -2.84
CA SER A 488 12.68 -1.96 -2.40
C SER A 488 13.71 -2.99 -1.92
N SER A 489 14.94 -2.54 -1.64
CA SER A 489 15.98 -3.36 -1.03
C SER A 489 15.60 -3.95 0.34
N THR A 490 14.58 -3.38 0.99
CA THR A 490 14.03 -3.87 2.27
C THR A 490 12.89 -4.87 2.11
N GLY A 491 12.51 -5.22 0.88
CA GLY A 491 11.38 -6.11 0.60
C GLY A 491 10.01 -5.43 0.61
N HIS A 492 9.91 -4.18 1.06
CA HIS A 492 8.65 -3.41 1.01
C HIS A 492 8.41 -2.77 -0.36
N SER A 493 7.14 -2.71 -0.76
CA SER A 493 6.66 -1.98 -1.93
C SER A 493 7.01 -0.49 -1.89
N THR A 494 7.41 0.12 -3.01
CA THR A 494 7.60 1.58 -3.13
C THR A 494 6.34 2.40 -2.87
N ASN A 495 5.18 1.74 -2.86
CA ASN A 495 3.88 2.31 -2.52
C ASN A 495 3.64 2.37 -1.00
N PHE A 496 4.26 1.48 -0.22
CA PHE A 496 4.14 1.45 1.25
C PHE A 496 4.94 2.59 1.88
N ILE A 497 4.33 3.33 2.81
CA ILE A 497 4.94 4.49 3.50
C ILE A 497 5.38 4.13 4.91
N THR A 498 4.42 3.73 5.75
CA THR A 498 4.61 3.39 7.16
C THR A 498 3.41 2.56 7.64
N ALA A 499 3.46 2.06 8.86
CA ALA A 499 2.29 1.54 9.56
C ALA A 499 1.93 2.46 10.74
N ILE A 500 0.64 2.54 11.05
CA ILE A 500 0.06 3.35 12.12
C ILE A 500 -0.79 2.43 12.98
N ASP A 501 -0.52 2.40 14.29
CA ASP A 501 -1.33 1.66 15.23
C ASP A 501 -2.61 2.45 15.52
N LEU A 502 -3.76 1.85 15.22
CA LEU A 502 -5.08 2.44 15.37
C LEU A 502 -5.88 1.72 16.46
N PRO A 503 -6.56 2.45 17.35
CA PRO A 503 -7.37 1.84 18.39
C PRO A 503 -8.61 1.15 17.79
N THR A 504 -8.95 -0.01 18.33
CA THR A 504 -10.06 -0.86 17.89
C THR A 504 -10.78 -1.49 19.08
N ASP A 505 -12.09 -1.65 18.98
CA ASP A 505 -12.92 -2.42 19.92
C ASP A 505 -13.12 -3.89 19.51
N GLN A 506 -12.71 -4.22 18.28
CA GLN A 506 -12.77 -5.56 17.68
C GLN A 506 -11.36 -6.16 17.59
N HIS A 507 -11.28 -7.49 17.51
CA HIS A 507 -10.00 -8.18 17.29
C HIS A 507 -9.32 -7.70 16.00
N PRO A 508 -8.01 -7.36 16.00
CA PRO A 508 -7.30 -6.82 14.83
C PRO A 508 -7.44 -7.66 13.54
N SER A 509 -7.59 -8.98 13.67
CA SER A 509 -7.80 -9.89 12.53
C SER A 509 -8.99 -9.49 11.64
N LYS A 510 -10.06 -8.91 12.21
CA LYS A 510 -11.20 -8.42 11.43
C LYS A 510 -10.76 -7.40 10.36
N TRP A 511 -9.91 -6.45 10.76
CA TRP A 511 -9.42 -5.37 9.89
C TRP A 511 -8.32 -5.85 8.95
N ILE A 512 -7.52 -6.82 9.38
CA ILE A 512 -6.56 -7.51 8.50
C ILE A 512 -7.29 -8.17 7.34
N LEU A 513 -8.33 -8.96 7.62
CA LEU A 513 -9.09 -9.70 6.60
C LEU A 513 -9.84 -8.77 5.64
N ARG A 514 -10.37 -7.66 6.15
CA ARG A 514 -11.03 -6.63 5.33
C ARG A 514 -10.08 -5.85 4.43
N GLY A 515 -8.77 -6.03 4.59
CA GLY A 515 -7.78 -5.25 3.87
C GLY A 515 -7.86 -3.77 4.26
N THR A 516 -8.10 -3.47 5.53
CA THR A 516 -8.15 -2.08 5.99
C THR A 516 -6.80 -1.41 5.79
N ALA A 517 -6.79 -0.19 5.25
CA ALA A 517 -5.55 0.56 5.05
C ALA A 517 -5.81 2.06 5.02
N LEU A 518 -4.78 2.83 5.35
CA LEU A 518 -4.75 4.27 5.12
C LEU A 518 -4.12 4.54 3.75
N ILE A 519 -4.68 5.49 3.02
CA ILE A 519 -4.33 5.78 1.63
C ILE A 519 -4.14 7.29 1.48
N CYS A 520 -3.03 7.68 0.86
CA CYS A 520 -2.71 9.08 0.59
C CYS A 520 -3.52 9.68 -0.57
N SER A 521 -3.71 8.92 -1.64
CA SER A 521 -4.42 9.38 -2.85
C SER A 521 -5.43 8.36 -3.32
N VAL A 522 -6.66 8.82 -3.49
CA VAL A 522 -7.81 8.05 -3.97
C VAL A 522 -8.04 8.30 -5.46
N GLU A 523 -8.63 7.30 -6.12
CA GLU A 523 -9.24 7.49 -7.44
C GLU A 523 -10.51 8.34 -7.30
N ASP A 524 -10.84 9.11 -8.34
CA ASP A 524 -12.01 9.99 -8.34
C ASP A 524 -13.33 9.24 -8.55
#